data_AF-A0A7W0ZUS8-F1
#
_entry.id   AF-A0A7W0ZUS8-F1
#
_cell.length_a   1.000
_cell.length_b   1.000
_cell.length_c   1.000
_cell.angle_alpha   90.00
_cell.angle_beta   90.00
_cell.angle_gamma   90.00
#
_symmetry.space_group_name_H-M   'P 1'
#
loop_
_entity.id
_entity.type
_entity.pdbx_description
1 polymer ?
#
loop_
_entity_poly.entity_id
_entity_poly.type
_entity_poly.pdbx_seq_one_letter_code
_entity_poly.pdbx_strand_id
1 'polypeptide(L)'
;MATGRSALLVLALTASAPAAPAAPTWADWVGDYAGTLTWKGCFTPGAARARISLDASDGAMTIELAGAGGGLRAMSLVEEEGGWSAQQGDVKLRVTRPRANVLSLVAELGSDCRMHAQLVRPATKIAACDRLVSLARIEARCTKLTEPPLESPALLAKQRATWKAKADAGRCALRADKLETALIEAGCAPVADPQEFVPGPQCQALTAAIGKLQRCPAASGPTRALAAQLAQVPLVGGTAAEREIVEAACERSRRQAASVALTDRCP
;
A
#
# COMPACT_ATOMS: atom_id res chain seq x y z
N MET A 1 49.15 -23.15 47.09
CA MET A 1 47.68 -23.30 47.01
C MET A 1 47.15 -22.19 46.10
N ALA A 2 46.79 -22.51 44.87
CA ALA A 2 46.29 -21.55 43.88
C ALA A 2 44.88 -21.98 43.47
N THR A 3 43.88 -21.19 43.84
CA THR A 3 42.46 -21.43 43.52
C THR A 3 42.12 -20.77 42.19
N GLY A 4 42.04 -21.57 41.13
CA GLY A 4 41.56 -21.14 39.82
C GLY A 4 40.05 -20.98 39.80
N ARG A 5 39.56 -19.76 39.58
CA ARG A 5 38.15 -19.46 39.33
C ARG A 5 37.85 -19.60 37.84
N SER A 6 37.16 -20.67 37.47
CA SER A 6 36.57 -20.83 36.14
C SER A 6 35.36 -19.91 36.00
N ALA A 7 35.50 -18.86 35.19
CA ALA A 7 34.39 -18.01 34.79
C ALA A 7 33.51 -18.77 33.77
N LEU A 8 32.31 -19.17 34.19
CA LEU A 8 31.29 -19.71 33.30
C LEU A 8 30.67 -18.54 32.52
N LEU A 9 31.00 -18.45 31.22
CA LEU A 9 30.40 -17.51 30.30
C LEU A 9 29.04 -18.08 29.84
N VAL A 10 27.94 -17.53 30.35
CA VAL A 10 26.58 -17.87 29.90
C VAL A 10 26.28 -17.07 28.63
N LEU A 11 26.42 -17.71 27.46
CA LEU A 11 25.95 -17.16 26.19
C LEU A 11 24.42 -17.25 26.14
N ALA A 12 23.76 -16.12 26.40
CA ALA A 12 22.33 -15.96 26.19
C ALA A 12 22.02 -15.98 24.68
N LEU A 13 21.49 -17.09 24.18
CA LEU A 13 20.87 -17.14 22.86
C LEU A 13 19.60 -16.30 22.89
N THR A 14 19.68 -15.09 22.34
CA THR A 14 18.50 -14.27 22.04
C THR A 14 17.74 -14.92 20.88
N ALA A 15 16.79 -15.80 21.18
CA ALA A 15 15.86 -16.33 20.20
C ALA A 15 15.06 -15.16 19.62
N SER A 16 15.37 -14.78 18.39
CA SER A 16 14.60 -13.78 17.65
C SER A 16 13.21 -14.36 17.41
N ALA A 17 12.18 -13.74 17.98
CA ALA A 17 10.81 -14.10 17.66
C ALA A 17 10.58 -13.94 16.14
N PRO A 18 9.85 -14.86 15.49
CA PRO A 18 9.54 -14.72 14.08
C PRO A 18 8.83 -13.38 13.85
N ALA A 19 9.30 -12.62 12.86
CA ALA A 19 8.69 -11.35 12.50
C ALA A 19 7.20 -11.55 12.19
N ALA A 20 6.36 -10.64 12.70
CA ALA A 20 4.95 -10.66 12.38
C ALA A 20 4.76 -10.58 10.85
N PRO A 21 3.77 -11.30 10.28
CA PRO A 21 3.48 -11.17 8.87
C PRO A 21 3.15 -9.71 8.53
N ALA A 22 3.71 -9.22 7.42
CA ALA A 22 3.43 -7.87 6.96
C ALA A 22 1.92 -7.66 6.76
N ALA A 23 1.45 -6.46 7.09
CA ALA A 23 0.08 -6.06 6.82
C ALA A 23 -0.23 -6.18 5.31
N PRO A 24 -1.46 -6.52 4.94
CA PRO A 24 -1.84 -6.60 3.54
C PRO A 24 -1.79 -5.22 2.88
N THR A 25 -1.20 -5.17 1.69
CA THR A 25 -1.23 -3.98 0.83
C THR A 25 -2.55 -3.95 0.02
N TRP A 26 -2.93 -2.80 -0.53
CA TRP A 26 -4.10 -2.66 -1.41
C TRP A 26 -4.08 -3.65 -2.59
N ALA A 27 -2.90 -3.87 -3.20
CA ALA A 27 -2.73 -4.78 -4.33
C ALA A 27 -3.04 -6.24 -3.94
N ASP A 28 -2.86 -6.62 -2.68
CA ASP A 28 -3.13 -7.97 -2.22
C ASP A 28 -4.61 -8.37 -2.26
N TRP A 29 -5.52 -7.40 -2.37
CA TRP A 29 -6.97 -7.61 -2.48
C TRP A 29 -7.41 -7.86 -3.93
N VAL A 30 -6.62 -7.45 -4.92
CA VAL A 30 -7.01 -7.48 -6.34
C VAL A 30 -6.98 -8.91 -6.90
N GLY A 31 -8.03 -9.31 -7.61
CA GLY A 31 -8.09 -10.59 -8.32
C GLY A 31 -9.50 -11.15 -8.50
N ASP A 32 -9.58 -12.34 -9.10
CA ASP A 32 -10.82 -13.09 -9.23
C ASP A 32 -10.97 -14.09 -8.08
N TYR A 33 -12.13 -14.03 -7.43
CA TYR A 33 -12.48 -14.88 -6.32
C TYR A 33 -13.69 -15.72 -6.67
N ALA A 34 -13.67 -17.00 -6.27
CA ALA A 34 -14.77 -17.92 -6.50
C ALA A 34 -15.17 -18.61 -5.20
N GLY A 35 -16.46 -18.83 -4.98
CA GLY A 35 -16.92 -19.50 -3.78
C GLY A 35 -18.41 -19.66 -3.69
N THR A 36 -18.87 -20.05 -2.52
CA THR A 36 -20.29 -20.24 -2.18
C THR A 36 -20.88 -18.99 -1.57
N LEU A 37 -22.13 -18.73 -1.87
CA LEU A 37 -22.91 -17.62 -1.32
C LEU A 37 -24.10 -18.20 -0.57
N THR A 38 -24.41 -17.57 0.55
CA THR A 38 -25.57 -17.87 1.36
C THR A 38 -26.44 -16.63 1.40
N TRP A 39 -27.66 -16.75 0.88
CA TRP A 39 -28.68 -15.71 0.91
C TRP A 39 -29.68 -16.00 2.03
N LYS A 40 -30.08 -14.98 2.79
CA LYS A 40 -31.07 -15.06 3.87
C LYS A 40 -32.03 -13.88 3.78
N GLY A 41 -33.31 -14.11 4.07
CA GLY A 41 -34.33 -13.05 4.06
C GLY A 41 -34.72 -12.54 2.67
N CYS A 42 -34.43 -13.32 1.61
CA CYS A 42 -34.63 -12.89 0.22
C CYS A 42 -35.82 -13.63 -0.40
N PHE A 43 -36.68 -12.91 -1.13
CA PHE A 43 -37.81 -13.49 -1.84
C PHE A 43 -37.37 -14.37 -3.02
N THR A 44 -36.31 -13.97 -3.72
CA THR A 44 -35.68 -14.77 -4.79
C THR A 44 -34.28 -15.17 -4.36
N PRO A 45 -33.92 -16.46 -4.45
CA PRO A 45 -32.56 -16.88 -4.16
C PRO A 45 -31.60 -16.26 -5.18
N GLY A 46 -30.52 -15.64 -4.72
CA GLY A 46 -29.39 -15.31 -5.58
C GLY A 46 -28.59 -16.57 -5.97
N ALA A 47 -27.45 -16.38 -6.63
CA ALA A 47 -26.60 -17.49 -7.03
C ALA A 47 -26.04 -18.22 -5.79
N ALA A 48 -26.02 -19.55 -5.80
CA ALA A 48 -25.39 -20.35 -4.74
C ALA A 48 -23.85 -20.35 -4.84
N ARG A 49 -23.32 -20.05 -6.03
CA ARG A 49 -21.89 -19.92 -6.34
C ARG A 49 -21.69 -18.75 -7.28
N ALA A 50 -20.58 -18.02 -7.11
CA ALA A 50 -20.26 -16.85 -7.92
C ALA A 50 -18.76 -16.77 -8.15
N ARG A 51 -18.42 -16.07 -9.23
CA ARG A 51 -17.10 -15.47 -9.44
C ARG A 51 -17.26 -13.97 -9.29
N ILE A 52 -16.48 -13.39 -8.39
CA ILE A 52 -16.50 -11.97 -8.04
C ILE A 52 -15.08 -11.47 -8.30
N SER A 53 -14.96 -10.40 -9.06
CA SER A 53 -13.68 -9.73 -9.24
C SER A 53 -13.60 -8.53 -8.31
N LEU A 54 -12.43 -8.36 -7.70
CA LEU A 54 -12.06 -7.14 -6.99
C LEU A 54 -10.90 -6.54 -7.78
N ASP A 55 -11.12 -5.35 -8.31
CA ASP A 55 -10.27 -4.70 -9.31
C ASP A 55 -9.84 -3.32 -8.80
N ALA A 56 -8.66 -2.88 -9.24
CA ALA A 56 -8.20 -1.52 -9.02
C ALA A 56 -7.89 -0.85 -10.36
N SER A 57 -8.27 0.42 -10.48
CA SER A 57 -7.96 1.27 -11.63
C SER A 57 -7.74 2.68 -11.14
N ASP A 58 -6.63 3.29 -11.53
CA ASP A 58 -6.37 4.72 -11.31
C ASP A 58 -6.47 5.16 -9.83
N GLY A 59 -6.13 4.26 -8.90
CA GLY A 59 -6.23 4.46 -7.44
C GLY A 59 -7.60 4.15 -6.82
N ALA A 60 -8.61 3.78 -7.62
CA ALA A 60 -9.93 3.40 -7.13
C ALA A 60 -10.11 1.87 -7.09
N MET A 61 -10.67 1.37 -5.99
CA MET A 61 -11.03 -0.04 -5.83
C MET A 61 -12.49 -0.26 -6.23
N THR A 62 -12.77 -1.34 -6.96
CA THR A 62 -14.10 -1.72 -7.41
C THR A 62 -14.33 -3.21 -7.21
N ILE A 63 -15.58 -3.63 -7.02
CA ILE A 63 -15.97 -5.03 -6.90
C ILE A 63 -17.15 -5.34 -7.81
N GLU A 64 -17.02 -6.34 -8.68
CA GLU A 64 -18.06 -6.77 -9.62
C GLU A 64 -18.96 -7.85 -8.99
N LEU A 65 -20.22 -7.51 -8.73
CA LEU A 65 -21.17 -8.35 -8.01
C LEU A 65 -22.22 -9.01 -8.91
N ALA A 66 -22.22 -8.79 -10.22
CA ALA A 66 -23.23 -9.37 -11.13
C ALA A 66 -23.33 -10.90 -11.01
N GLY A 67 -22.19 -11.58 -10.79
CA GLY A 67 -22.14 -13.03 -10.59
C GLY A 67 -22.85 -13.55 -9.33
N ALA A 68 -23.14 -12.68 -8.36
CA ALA A 68 -23.87 -13.04 -7.14
C ALA A 68 -25.39 -13.15 -7.38
N GLY A 69 -25.92 -12.51 -8.43
CA GLY A 69 -27.35 -12.41 -8.70
C GLY A 69 -28.03 -11.25 -7.93
N GLY A 70 -29.36 -11.28 -7.85
CA GLY A 70 -30.13 -10.26 -7.12
C GLY A 70 -30.08 -8.84 -7.71
N GLY A 71 -29.65 -8.70 -8.97
CA GLY A 71 -29.52 -7.39 -9.63
C GLY A 71 -28.34 -6.55 -9.14
N LEU A 72 -27.44 -7.12 -8.33
CA LEU A 72 -26.22 -6.45 -7.87
C LEU A 72 -25.30 -6.11 -9.05
N ARG A 73 -24.62 -4.98 -8.96
CA ARG A 73 -23.72 -4.43 -9.98
C ARG A 73 -22.35 -4.13 -9.39
N ALA A 74 -21.41 -3.72 -10.23
CA ALA A 74 -20.14 -3.19 -9.76
C ALA A 74 -20.33 -2.01 -8.79
N MET A 75 -19.57 -2.00 -7.69
CA MET A 75 -19.56 -0.94 -6.69
C MET A 75 -18.15 -0.42 -6.47
N SER A 76 -18.02 0.89 -6.23
CA SER A 76 -16.77 1.51 -5.77
C SER A 76 -16.58 1.28 -4.28
N LEU A 77 -15.38 0.87 -3.89
CA LEU A 77 -15.02 0.54 -2.52
C LEU A 77 -14.26 1.70 -1.85
N VAL A 78 -14.52 1.89 -0.57
CA VAL A 78 -13.79 2.79 0.33
C VAL A 78 -13.04 1.95 1.36
N GLU A 79 -11.80 2.32 1.67
CA GLU A 79 -11.00 1.62 2.66
C GLU A 79 -11.53 1.87 4.07
N GLU A 80 -11.63 0.81 4.87
CA GLU A 80 -12.01 0.85 6.29
C GLU A 80 -11.02 0.02 7.12
N GLU A 81 -11.09 0.15 8.45
CA GLU A 81 -10.27 -0.66 9.35
C GLU A 81 -10.49 -2.17 9.09
N GLY A 82 -9.45 -2.82 8.57
CA GLY A 82 -9.44 -4.25 8.29
C GLY A 82 -10.14 -4.68 6.99
N GLY A 83 -10.51 -3.75 6.10
CA GLY A 83 -11.07 -4.12 4.80
C GLY A 83 -11.62 -2.97 3.96
N TRP A 84 -12.70 -3.26 3.25
CA TRP A 84 -13.34 -2.33 2.32
C TRP A 84 -14.85 -2.31 2.53
N SER A 85 -15.47 -1.17 2.31
CA SER A 85 -16.93 -1.04 2.30
C SER A 85 -17.41 -0.33 1.04
N ALA A 86 -18.69 -0.52 0.71
CA ALA A 86 -19.37 0.28 -0.29
C ALA A 86 -20.83 0.48 0.09
N GLN A 87 -21.41 1.57 -0.39
CA GLN A 87 -22.84 1.80 -0.31
C GLN A 87 -23.35 2.37 -1.64
N GLN A 88 -24.41 1.77 -2.17
CA GLN A 88 -25.10 2.24 -3.36
C GLN A 88 -26.60 2.02 -3.22
N GLY A 89 -27.36 3.11 -3.11
CA GLY A 89 -28.79 3.03 -2.81
C GLY A 89 -29.03 2.32 -1.47
N ASP A 90 -29.81 1.24 -1.52
CA ASP A 90 -30.16 0.40 -0.38
C ASP A 90 -29.18 -0.77 -0.14
N VAL A 91 -28.14 -0.90 -0.97
CA VAL A 91 -27.13 -1.95 -0.84
C VAL A 91 -25.95 -1.43 -0.02
N LYS A 92 -25.66 -2.10 1.09
CA LYS A 92 -24.45 -1.92 1.89
C LYS A 92 -23.56 -3.14 1.74
N LEU A 93 -22.27 -2.91 1.53
CA LEU A 93 -21.29 -3.96 1.28
C LEU A 93 -20.14 -3.83 2.26
N ARG A 94 -19.68 -4.97 2.81
CA ARG A 94 -18.44 -5.07 3.54
C ARG A 94 -17.61 -6.23 3.01
N VAL A 95 -16.33 -5.96 2.79
CA VAL A 95 -15.33 -6.91 2.30
C VAL A 95 -14.22 -6.99 3.33
N THR A 96 -13.91 -8.19 3.79
CA THR A 96 -12.76 -8.44 4.67
C THR A 96 -11.91 -9.59 4.15
N ARG A 97 -10.67 -9.68 4.62
CA ARG A 97 -9.69 -10.69 4.16
C ARG A 97 -9.23 -11.55 5.34
N PRO A 98 -9.99 -12.58 5.72
CA PRO A 98 -9.62 -13.46 6.85
C PRO A 98 -8.32 -14.24 6.60
N ARG A 99 -7.92 -14.43 5.33
CA ARG A 99 -6.64 -15.05 4.93
C ARG A 99 -6.15 -14.45 3.62
N ALA A 100 -4.86 -14.63 3.32
CA ALA A 100 -4.22 -14.04 2.14
C ALA A 100 -4.96 -14.30 0.80
N ASN A 101 -5.62 -15.44 0.64
CA ASN A 101 -6.31 -15.81 -0.60
C ASN A 101 -7.82 -15.98 -0.41
N VAL A 102 -8.40 -15.48 0.69
CA VAL A 102 -9.82 -15.62 1.01
C VAL A 102 -10.43 -14.25 1.27
N LEU A 103 -11.53 -13.94 0.59
CA LEU A 103 -12.40 -12.80 0.90
C LEU A 103 -13.66 -13.27 1.61
N SER A 104 -14.04 -12.54 2.64
CA SER A 104 -15.38 -12.60 3.22
C SER A 104 -16.16 -11.39 2.73
N LEU A 105 -17.32 -11.64 2.13
CA LEU A 105 -18.18 -10.62 1.55
C LEU A 105 -19.53 -10.66 2.24
N VAL A 106 -19.99 -9.51 2.74
CA VAL A 106 -21.31 -9.34 3.32
C VAL A 106 -22.02 -8.23 2.57
N ALA A 107 -23.19 -8.52 2.00
CA ALA A 107 -24.08 -7.50 1.43
C ALA A 107 -25.41 -7.49 2.18
N GLU A 108 -25.88 -6.31 2.53
CA GLU A 108 -27.18 -6.06 3.16
C GLU A 108 -28.01 -5.17 2.23
N LEU A 109 -29.22 -5.60 1.89
CA LEU A 109 -30.15 -4.86 1.05
C LEU A 109 -31.21 -4.21 1.95
N GLY A 110 -31.88 -3.15 1.48
CA GLY A 110 -32.91 -2.45 2.25
C GLY A 110 -34.16 -3.29 2.55
N SER A 111 -34.30 -4.44 1.91
CA SER A 111 -35.36 -5.43 2.12
C SER A 111 -35.08 -6.44 3.24
N ASP A 112 -34.07 -6.18 4.08
CA ASP A 112 -33.52 -7.13 5.07
C ASP A 112 -32.91 -8.41 4.46
N CYS A 113 -32.85 -8.52 3.14
CA CYS A 113 -32.13 -9.58 2.44
C CYS A 113 -30.62 -9.41 2.66
N ARG A 114 -29.96 -10.50 3.07
CA ARG A 114 -28.53 -10.53 3.35
C ARG A 114 -27.84 -11.63 2.57
N MET A 115 -26.70 -11.28 2.00
CA MET A 115 -25.79 -12.20 1.34
C MET A 115 -24.51 -12.30 2.15
N HIS A 116 -24.04 -13.52 2.38
CA HIS A 116 -22.71 -13.79 2.91
C HIS A 116 -21.97 -14.72 1.95
N ALA A 117 -20.71 -14.41 1.63
CA ALA A 117 -19.88 -15.28 0.81
C ALA A 117 -18.47 -15.42 1.37
N GLN A 118 -17.91 -16.63 1.22
CA GLN A 118 -16.48 -16.88 1.38
C GLN A 118 -15.92 -17.27 0.03
N LEU A 119 -15.05 -16.41 -0.50
CA LEU A 119 -14.56 -16.50 -1.86
C LEU A 119 -13.05 -16.70 -1.85
N VAL A 120 -12.57 -17.65 -2.64
CA VAL A 120 -11.16 -18.05 -2.69
C VAL A 120 -10.55 -17.59 -4.02
N ARG A 121 -9.40 -16.93 -3.96
CA ARG A 121 -8.57 -16.63 -5.13
C ARG A 121 -7.57 -17.76 -5.36
N PRO A 122 -7.34 -18.20 -6.61
CA PRO A 122 -6.23 -19.08 -6.93
C PRO A 122 -4.91 -18.47 -6.45
N ALA A 123 -4.09 -19.23 -5.73
CA ALA A 123 -2.82 -18.78 -5.18
C ALA A 123 -1.73 -19.81 -5.45
N THR A 124 -0.52 -19.32 -5.73
CA THR A 124 0.67 -20.15 -5.94
C THR A 124 1.35 -20.54 -4.63
N LYS A 125 0.93 -19.94 -3.51
CA LYS A 125 1.56 -20.01 -2.19
C LYS A 125 2.97 -19.38 -2.17
N ILE A 126 3.29 -18.57 -3.18
CA ILE A 126 4.51 -17.78 -3.26
C ILE A 126 4.06 -16.32 -3.22
N ALA A 127 4.09 -15.70 -2.03
CA ALA A 127 3.48 -14.39 -1.79
C ALA A 127 3.90 -13.34 -2.82
N ALA A 128 5.21 -13.25 -3.12
CA ALA A 128 5.74 -12.32 -4.11
C ALA A 128 5.18 -12.55 -5.53
N CYS A 129 4.95 -13.80 -5.93
CA CYS A 129 4.39 -14.11 -7.24
C CYS A 129 2.89 -13.86 -7.30
N ASP A 130 2.16 -14.13 -6.22
CA ASP A 130 0.73 -13.78 -6.14
C ASP A 130 0.52 -12.26 -6.12
N ARG A 131 1.44 -11.49 -5.49
CA ARG A 131 1.49 -10.02 -5.55
C ARG A 131 1.75 -9.53 -6.98
N LEU A 132 2.73 -10.10 -7.69
CA LEU A 132 3.02 -9.75 -9.09
C LEU A 132 1.80 -9.94 -10.00
N VAL A 133 1.06 -11.05 -9.84
CA VAL A 133 -0.18 -11.30 -10.62
C VAL A 133 -1.23 -10.22 -10.34
N SER A 134 -1.35 -9.80 -9.10
CA SER A 134 -2.32 -8.78 -8.70
C SER A 134 -1.93 -7.41 -9.27
N LEU A 135 -0.66 -7.01 -9.15
CA LEU A 135 -0.13 -5.77 -9.75
C LEU A 135 -0.25 -5.74 -11.27
N ALA A 136 0.07 -6.84 -11.97
CA ALA A 136 -0.08 -6.91 -13.44
C ALA A 136 -1.52 -6.72 -13.90
N ARG A 137 -2.49 -7.17 -13.09
CA ARG A 137 -3.91 -6.91 -13.36
C ARG A 137 -4.26 -5.44 -13.19
N ILE A 138 -3.68 -4.77 -12.21
CA ILE A 138 -3.87 -3.33 -11.99
C ILE A 138 -3.24 -2.53 -13.14
N GLU A 139 -2.03 -2.91 -13.57
CA GLU A 139 -1.37 -2.35 -14.75
C GLU A 139 -2.25 -2.44 -15.99
N ALA A 140 -2.83 -3.60 -16.25
CA ALA A 140 -3.72 -3.81 -17.39
C ALA A 140 -5.01 -2.98 -17.36
N ARG A 141 -5.38 -2.39 -16.22
CA ARG A 141 -6.56 -1.52 -16.07
C ARG A 141 -6.22 -0.04 -15.91
N CYS A 142 -4.98 0.28 -15.53
CA CYS A 142 -4.51 1.63 -15.34
C CYS A 142 -4.58 2.42 -16.66
N THR A 143 -5.35 3.51 -16.67
CA THR A 143 -5.55 4.34 -17.87
C THR A 143 -4.51 5.45 -17.99
N LYS A 144 -3.75 5.70 -16.92
CA LYS A 144 -2.72 6.76 -16.84
C LYS A 144 -1.34 6.32 -17.30
N LEU A 145 -1.12 5.04 -17.59
CA LEU A 145 0.16 4.56 -18.12
C LEU A 145 0.34 5.03 -19.56
N THR A 146 1.44 5.73 -19.80
CA THR A 146 1.88 6.16 -21.13
C THR A 146 2.85 5.16 -21.76
N GLU A 147 3.56 4.40 -20.94
CA GLU A 147 4.51 3.38 -21.37
C GLU A 147 3.81 2.03 -21.62
N PRO A 148 4.37 1.15 -22.47
CA PRO A 148 3.88 -0.21 -22.63
C PRO A 148 3.88 -0.97 -21.29
N PRO A 149 2.92 -1.89 -21.08
CA PRO A 149 2.84 -2.65 -19.85
C PRO A 149 4.09 -3.53 -19.66
N LEU A 150 4.65 -3.50 -18.45
CA LEU A 150 5.78 -4.30 -18.02
C LEU A 150 5.40 -5.77 -17.90
N GLU A 151 4.15 -6.06 -17.55
CA GLU A 151 3.64 -7.40 -17.31
C GLU A 151 2.40 -7.72 -18.15
N SER A 152 2.21 -9.00 -18.44
CA SER A 152 1.02 -9.51 -19.13
C SER A 152 0.27 -10.48 -18.23
N PRO A 153 -0.96 -10.15 -17.79
CA PRO A 153 -1.77 -11.06 -16.98
C PRO A 153 -1.95 -12.44 -17.63
N ALA A 154 -2.08 -12.49 -18.96
CA ALA A 154 -2.23 -13.73 -19.71
C ALA A 154 -0.95 -14.58 -19.70
N LEU A 155 0.24 -13.97 -19.82
CA LEU A 155 1.51 -14.70 -19.73
C LEU A 155 1.77 -15.18 -18.31
N LEU A 156 1.54 -14.34 -17.31
CA LEU A 156 1.67 -14.73 -15.91
C LEU A 156 0.74 -15.90 -15.59
N ALA A 157 -0.53 -15.87 -16.02
CA ALA A 157 -1.47 -16.97 -15.82
C ALA A 157 -0.94 -18.31 -16.37
N LYS A 158 -0.27 -18.31 -17.53
CA LYS A 158 0.38 -19.51 -18.08
C LYS A 158 1.58 -19.96 -17.24
N GLN A 159 2.38 -19.02 -16.73
CA GLN A 159 3.58 -19.31 -15.93
C GLN A 159 3.26 -19.87 -14.54
N ARG A 160 2.12 -19.47 -13.93
CA ARG A 160 1.73 -19.83 -12.55
C ARG A 160 1.85 -21.31 -12.22
N ALA A 161 1.49 -22.20 -13.16
CA ALA A 161 1.54 -23.64 -12.95
C ALA A 161 2.97 -24.21 -12.82
N THR A 162 3.98 -23.43 -13.20
CA THR A 162 5.39 -23.87 -13.26
C THR A 162 6.29 -23.22 -12.21
N TRP A 163 5.78 -22.25 -11.46
CA TRP A 163 6.56 -21.55 -10.43
C TRP A 163 6.92 -22.47 -9.26
N LYS A 164 8.14 -22.29 -8.77
CA LYS A 164 8.76 -23.03 -7.66
C LYS A 164 9.21 -22.03 -6.60
N ALA A 165 8.74 -22.21 -5.37
CA ALA A 165 8.95 -21.26 -4.26
C ALA A 165 10.42 -20.81 -4.11
N LYS A 166 11.39 -21.73 -4.15
CA LYS A 166 12.81 -21.39 -3.97
C LYS A 166 13.42 -20.63 -5.16
N ALA A 167 12.99 -20.91 -6.38
CA ALA A 167 13.60 -20.36 -7.60
C ALA A 167 12.92 -19.05 -8.05
N ASP A 168 11.61 -18.95 -7.84
CA ASP A 168 10.80 -17.88 -8.40
C ASP A 168 10.53 -16.72 -7.43
N ALA A 169 10.57 -16.96 -6.11
CA ALA A 169 10.19 -15.93 -5.13
C ALA A 169 10.97 -14.62 -5.30
N GLY A 170 12.30 -14.69 -5.39
CA GLY A 170 13.15 -13.50 -5.56
C GLY A 170 12.91 -12.78 -6.90
N ARG A 171 12.72 -13.54 -7.99
CA ARG A 171 12.43 -12.96 -9.31
C ARG A 171 11.06 -12.30 -9.35
N CYS A 172 10.04 -12.92 -8.75
CA CYS A 172 8.71 -12.33 -8.63
C CYS A 172 8.73 -11.06 -7.78
N ALA A 173 9.47 -11.06 -6.66
CA ALA A 173 9.58 -9.90 -5.78
C ALA A 173 10.16 -8.69 -6.53
N LEU A 174 11.32 -8.86 -7.18
CA LEU A 174 11.96 -7.79 -7.96
C LEU A 174 11.05 -7.22 -9.06
N ARG A 175 10.30 -8.09 -9.76
CA ARG A 175 9.34 -7.67 -10.79
C ARG A 175 8.14 -6.95 -10.19
N ALA A 176 7.62 -7.44 -9.06
CA ALA A 176 6.52 -6.82 -8.34
C ALA A 176 6.90 -5.42 -7.85
N ASP A 177 8.07 -5.25 -7.24
CA ASP A 177 8.52 -3.96 -6.72
C ASP A 177 8.74 -2.94 -7.85
N LYS A 178 9.33 -3.37 -8.98
CA LYS A 178 9.48 -2.52 -10.17
C LYS A 178 8.12 -2.09 -10.72
N LEU A 179 7.18 -3.03 -10.83
CA LEU A 179 5.86 -2.74 -11.37
C LEU A 179 5.06 -1.82 -10.43
N GLU A 180 5.10 -2.06 -9.13
CA GLU A 180 4.43 -1.21 -8.15
C GLU A 180 4.97 0.22 -8.19
N THR A 181 6.30 0.39 -8.29
CA THR A 181 6.92 1.72 -8.45
C THR A 181 6.37 2.44 -9.70
N ALA A 182 6.32 1.76 -10.85
CA ALA A 182 5.78 2.33 -12.08
C ALA A 182 4.28 2.70 -11.94
N LEU A 183 3.49 1.88 -11.24
CA LEU A 183 2.08 2.17 -10.98
C LEU A 183 1.88 3.36 -10.05
N ILE A 184 2.73 3.52 -9.03
CA ILE A 184 2.71 4.69 -8.13
C ILE A 184 3.10 5.94 -8.91
N GLU A 185 4.15 5.89 -9.72
CA GLU A 185 4.62 7.02 -10.54
C GLU A 185 3.57 7.47 -11.56
N ALA A 186 2.85 6.53 -12.17
CA ALA A 186 1.73 6.80 -13.08
C ALA A 186 0.45 7.27 -12.36
N GLY A 187 0.41 7.24 -11.02
CA GLY A 187 -0.78 7.60 -10.24
C GLY A 187 -1.92 6.57 -10.34
N CYS A 188 -1.57 5.30 -10.53
CA CYS A 188 -2.50 4.17 -10.59
C CYS A 188 -2.52 3.30 -9.33
N ALA A 189 -1.57 3.53 -8.43
CA ALA A 189 -1.50 2.94 -7.11
C ALA A 189 -1.55 4.05 -6.05
N PRO A 190 -2.22 3.83 -4.90
CA PRO A 190 -2.08 4.71 -3.76
C PRO A 190 -0.64 4.69 -3.24
N VAL A 191 -0.17 5.84 -2.76
CA VAL A 191 1.09 5.93 -2.00
C VAL A 191 0.80 5.34 -0.61
N ALA A 192 1.57 4.32 -0.20
CA ALA A 192 1.30 3.49 0.99
C ALA A 192 1.15 4.29 2.30
N ASP A 193 1.74 5.49 2.37
CA ASP A 193 1.44 6.51 3.36
C ASP A 193 1.96 7.87 2.81
N PRO A 194 1.12 8.92 2.72
CA PRO A 194 1.59 10.26 2.40
C PRO A 194 2.67 10.77 3.38
N GLN A 195 2.73 10.23 4.61
CA GLN A 195 3.77 10.52 5.60
C GLN A 195 5.02 9.64 5.49
N GLU A 196 4.96 8.49 4.81
CA GLU A 196 6.15 7.73 4.38
C GLU A 196 6.72 8.25 3.05
N PHE A 197 6.32 9.46 2.63
CA PHE A 197 7.06 10.15 1.59
C PHE A 197 8.48 10.42 2.09
N VAL A 198 9.44 9.63 1.62
CA VAL A 198 10.86 9.91 1.80
C VAL A 198 11.10 11.24 1.07
N PRO A 199 11.41 12.33 1.80
CA PRO A 199 11.63 13.62 1.15
C PRO A 199 12.78 13.46 0.16
N GLY A 200 12.69 14.12 -0.99
CA GLY A 200 13.81 14.12 -1.92
C GLY A 200 15.05 14.79 -1.30
N PRO A 201 16.21 14.73 -2.00
CA PRO A 201 17.49 15.11 -1.42
C PRO A 201 17.52 16.58 -0.93
N GLN A 202 16.81 17.51 -1.58
CA GLN A 202 16.77 18.90 -1.10
C GLN A 202 15.95 19.05 0.16
N CYS A 203 14.82 18.35 0.27
CA CYS A 203 13.99 18.37 1.46
C CYS A 203 14.69 17.72 2.67
N GLN A 204 15.43 16.62 2.48
CA GLN A 204 16.25 16.04 3.55
C GLN A 204 17.35 17.02 4.01
N ALA A 205 18.03 17.67 3.06
CA ALA A 205 19.07 18.65 3.36
C ALA A 205 18.51 19.90 4.08
N LEU A 206 17.30 20.34 3.74
CA LEU A 206 16.59 21.39 4.47
C LEU A 206 16.29 20.98 5.91
N THR A 207 15.73 19.80 6.16
CA THR A 207 15.46 19.29 7.52
C THR A 207 16.72 19.24 8.37
N ALA A 208 17.84 18.79 7.80
CA ALA A 208 19.13 18.81 8.48
C ALA A 208 19.59 20.25 8.82
N ALA A 209 19.42 21.21 7.89
CA ALA A 209 19.76 22.62 8.11
C ALA A 209 18.88 23.28 9.19
N ILE A 210 17.57 23.01 9.21
CA ILE A 210 16.65 23.49 10.25
C ILE A 210 17.08 22.94 11.61
N GLY A 211 17.37 21.64 11.69
CA GLY A 211 17.84 21.02 12.93
C GLY A 211 19.15 21.63 13.46
N LYS A 212 20.07 22.04 12.58
CA LYS A 212 21.28 22.78 12.96
C LYS A 212 20.95 24.17 13.49
N LEU A 213 20.11 24.93 12.79
CA LEU A 213 19.68 26.27 13.20
C LEU A 213 18.97 26.27 14.57
N GLN A 214 18.07 25.32 14.80
CA GLN A 214 17.34 25.18 16.07
C GLN A 214 18.26 24.86 17.25
N ARG A 215 19.38 24.18 17.00
CA ARG A 215 20.40 23.85 18.02
C ARG A 215 21.49 24.93 18.16
N CYS A 216 21.48 25.96 17.32
CA CYS A 216 22.50 27.00 17.35
C CYS A 216 22.27 27.96 18.53
N PRO A 217 23.18 28.03 19.53
CA PRO A 217 23.01 28.90 20.68
C PRO A 217 23.10 30.39 20.31
N ALA A 218 23.84 30.70 19.25
CA ALA A 218 24.01 32.06 18.73
C ALA A 218 22.83 32.55 17.86
N ALA A 219 21.84 31.69 17.57
CA ALA A 219 20.71 32.05 16.74
C ALA A 219 19.88 33.18 17.40
N SER A 220 19.74 34.28 16.66
CA SER A 220 18.91 35.43 17.01
C SER A 220 17.42 35.08 17.00
N GLY A 221 16.59 35.93 17.61
CA GLY A 221 15.12 35.77 17.61
C GLY A 221 14.53 35.60 16.20
N PRO A 222 14.89 36.45 15.22
CA PRO A 222 14.47 36.29 13.83
C PRO A 222 14.88 34.96 13.20
N THR A 223 16.08 34.47 13.47
CA THR A 223 16.57 33.17 12.96
C THR A 223 15.79 32.00 13.52
N ARG A 224 15.44 32.03 14.81
CA ARG A 224 14.60 31.00 15.44
C ARG A 224 13.18 31.01 14.89
N ALA A 225 12.61 32.20 14.67
CA ALA A 225 11.29 32.34 14.06
C ALA A 225 11.28 31.80 12.62
N LEU A 226 12.33 32.09 11.84
CA LEU A 226 12.48 31.54 10.50
C LEU A 226 12.65 30.01 10.52
N ALA A 227 13.46 29.46 11.42
CA ALA A 227 13.61 28.00 11.53
C ALA A 227 12.29 27.31 11.87
N ALA A 228 11.45 27.93 12.72
CA ALA A 228 10.11 27.44 13.01
C ALA A 228 9.16 27.54 11.80
N GLN A 229 9.26 28.61 11.00
CA GLN A 229 8.49 28.77 9.77
C GLN A 229 8.91 27.75 8.70
N LEU A 230 10.21 27.52 8.51
CA LEU A 230 10.73 26.56 7.55
C LEU A 230 10.37 25.11 7.91
N ALA A 231 10.18 24.81 9.20
CA ALA A 231 9.68 23.50 9.65
C ALA A 231 8.22 23.23 9.24
N GLN A 232 7.49 24.24 8.78
CA GLN A 232 6.11 24.10 8.28
C GLN A 232 6.03 23.93 6.76
N VAL A 233 7.16 23.89 6.04
CA VAL A 233 7.16 23.65 4.59
C VAL A 233 6.59 22.23 4.35
N PRO A 234 5.53 22.09 3.53
CA PRO A 234 4.96 20.79 3.24
C PRO A 234 6.01 19.95 2.51
N LEU A 235 6.38 18.81 3.10
CA LEU A 235 7.36 17.88 2.54
C LEU A 235 6.73 16.85 1.62
N VAL A 236 5.44 16.96 1.34
CA VAL A 236 4.65 15.94 0.62
C VAL A 236 4.02 16.57 -0.62
N GLY A 237 4.26 15.95 -1.78
CA GLY A 237 3.54 16.21 -3.02
C GLY A 237 2.98 14.88 -3.55
N GLY A 238 1.69 14.84 -3.90
CA GLY A 238 1.01 13.60 -4.31
C GLY A 238 1.29 13.21 -5.76
N THR A 239 1.50 14.19 -6.63
CA THR A 239 1.78 14.00 -8.07
C THR A 239 3.26 14.24 -8.41
N ALA A 240 3.71 13.78 -9.58
CA ALA A 240 5.08 14.05 -10.07
C ALA A 240 5.37 15.56 -10.21
N ALA A 241 4.42 16.33 -10.72
CA ALA A 241 4.54 17.78 -10.85
C ALA A 241 4.60 18.48 -9.47
N GLU A 242 3.77 18.05 -8.51
CA GLU A 242 3.84 18.57 -7.14
C GLU A 242 5.17 18.23 -6.46
N ARG A 243 5.75 17.05 -6.72
CA ARG A 243 7.07 16.67 -6.20
C ARG A 243 8.19 17.59 -6.68
N GLU A 244 8.19 17.97 -7.95
CA GLU A 244 9.17 18.94 -8.49
C GLU A 244 9.00 20.32 -7.83
N ILE A 245 7.76 20.76 -7.65
CA ILE A 245 7.45 22.03 -6.96
C ILE A 245 7.92 21.98 -5.50
N VAL A 246 7.70 20.86 -4.80
CA VAL A 246 8.12 20.64 -3.41
C VAL A 246 9.65 20.62 -3.29
N GLU A 247 10.37 19.89 -4.16
CA GLU A 247 11.84 19.88 -4.15
C GLU A 247 12.43 21.27 -4.44
N ALA A 248 11.87 22.00 -5.41
CA ALA A 248 12.30 23.36 -5.69
C ALA A 248 12.01 24.31 -4.51
N ALA A 249 10.90 24.12 -3.79
CA ALA A 249 10.59 24.87 -2.58
C ALA A 249 11.59 24.54 -1.45
N CYS A 250 11.90 23.26 -1.25
CA CYS A 250 12.90 22.82 -0.28
C CYS A 250 14.29 23.38 -0.58
N GLU A 251 14.70 23.43 -1.85
CA GLU A 251 15.97 24.03 -2.24
C GLU A 251 16.04 25.54 -1.92
N ARG A 252 14.99 26.31 -2.28
CA ARG A 252 14.92 27.74 -1.98
C ARG A 252 14.99 28.00 -0.48
N SER A 253 14.20 27.26 0.28
CA SER A 253 14.19 27.30 1.75
C SER A 253 15.54 26.94 2.36
N ARG A 254 16.25 25.96 1.78
CA ARG A 254 17.60 25.57 2.24
C ARG A 254 18.62 26.68 2.02
N ARG A 255 18.58 27.34 0.86
CA ARG A 255 19.46 28.50 0.58
C ARG A 255 19.18 29.64 1.57
N GLN A 256 17.91 29.89 1.89
CA GLN A 256 17.53 30.88 2.89
C GLN A 256 18.07 30.49 4.28
N ALA A 257 17.89 29.24 4.72
CA ALA A 257 18.45 28.74 5.97
C ALA A 257 19.97 28.91 6.04
N ALA A 258 20.70 28.61 4.96
CA ALA A 258 22.15 28.78 4.89
C ALA A 258 22.59 30.26 4.99
N SER A 259 21.87 31.17 4.33
CA SER A 259 22.19 32.61 4.38
C SER A 259 22.07 33.19 5.79
N VAL A 260 21.06 32.74 6.53
CA VAL A 260 20.83 33.18 7.91
C VAL A 260 21.80 32.51 8.87
N ALA A 261 22.13 31.24 8.66
CA ALA A 261 23.17 30.55 9.44
C ALA A 261 24.51 31.31 9.41
N LEU A 262 24.91 31.81 8.23
CA LEU A 262 26.14 32.60 8.08
C LEU A 262 26.09 33.92 8.87
N THR A 263 24.93 34.58 8.89
CA THR A 263 24.74 35.86 9.59
C THR A 263 24.89 35.69 11.11
N ASP A 264 24.28 34.63 11.66
CA ASP A 264 24.30 34.33 13.09
C ASP A 264 25.49 33.45 13.52
N ARG A 265 26.43 33.19 12.59
CA ARG A 265 27.62 32.34 12.81
C ARG A 265 27.26 30.94 13.31
N CYS A 266 26.15 30.40 12.83
CA CYS A 266 25.72 29.04 13.08
C CYS A 266 26.42 28.08 12.09
N PRO A 267 26.97 26.94 12.57
CA PRO A 267 27.63 25.93 11.72
C PRO A 267 26.66 25.04 10.92
#